data_AF-G2XEH2-F1
#
_entry.id   AF-G2XEH2-F1
#
_cell.length_a   1.000
_cell.length_b   1.000
_cell.length_c   1.000
_cell.angle_alpha   90.00
_cell.angle_beta   90.00
_cell.angle_gamma   90.00
#
_symmetry.space_group_name_H-M   'P 1'
#
loop_
_entity.id
_entity.type
_entity.pdbx_description
1 polymer ?
#
loop_
_entity_poly.entity_id
_entity_poly.type
_entity_poly.pdbx_seq_one_letter_code
_entity_poly.pdbx_strand_id
1 'polypeptide(L)'
;MFHYVRGIPFEFNGGAFDNLNMWEQIDDGAQYTPAKKFLLSVPIMLFLLSTHYTHYDLAYFIINFMALLAVVIPKLPFSHRMRVGLFQSSTPDE
;
A
#
# COMPACT_ATOMS: atom_id res chain seq x y z
N MET A 1 2.77 0.71 -7.53
CA MET A 1 4.20 0.41 -7.23
C MET A 1 4.37 -0.17 -5.83
N PHE A 2 4.15 0.59 -4.75
CA PHE A 2 4.41 0.17 -3.35
C PHE A 2 3.80 -1.15 -2.86
N HIS A 3 2.74 -1.66 -3.49
CA HIS A 3 2.11 -2.95 -3.13
C HIS A 3 2.29 -4.06 -4.16
N TYR A 4 2.63 -3.71 -5.40
CA TYR A 4 2.64 -4.66 -6.51
C TYR A 4 4.05 -5.12 -6.85
N VAL A 5 5.02 -4.20 -6.77
CA VAL A 5 6.42 -4.50 -7.03
C VAL A 5 7.05 -5.05 -5.74
N ARG A 6 7.66 -6.23 -5.83
CA ARG A 6 8.40 -6.89 -4.77
C ARG A 6 9.90 -6.88 -5.07
N GLY A 7 10.71 -7.10 -4.05
CA GLY A 7 12.16 -7.07 -4.17
C GLY A 7 12.69 -5.66 -4.42
N ILE A 8 13.94 -5.61 -4.85
CA ILE A 8 14.67 -4.39 -5.19
C ILE A 8 15.32 -4.57 -6.57
N PRO A 9 15.56 -3.48 -7.32
CA PRO A 9 16.08 -3.57 -8.68
C PRO A 9 17.51 -4.15 -8.79
N PHE A 10 18.24 -4.31 -7.68
CA PHE A 10 19.60 -4.82 -7.65
C PHE A 10 19.81 -5.82 -6.51
N GLU A 11 20.43 -6.95 -6.80
CA GLU A 11 20.51 -8.12 -5.92
C GLU A 11 21.69 -8.04 -4.93
N PHE A 12 21.71 -7.00 -4.08
CA PHE A 12 22.82 -6.77 -3.12
C PHE A 12 22.50 -7.22 -1.68
N ASN A 13 21.30 -7.77 -1.42
CA ASN A 13 20.80 -8.06 -0.07
C ASN A 13 20.62 -9.56 0.25
N GLY A 14 21.17 -10.46 -0.56
CA GLY A 14 21.09 -11.91 -0.31
C GLY A 14 19.66 -12.47 -0.20
N GLY A 15 18.70 -11.86 -0.92
CA GLY A 15 17.30 -12.28 -0.95
C GLY A 15 16.42 -11.78 0.21
N ALA A 16 16.93 -10.93 1.12
CA ALA A 16 16.20 -10.46 2.30
C ALA A 16 14.85 -9.75 1.99
N PHE A 17 14.70 -9.19 0.79
CA PHE A 17 13.56 -8.35 0.41
C PHE A 17 12.71 -8.92 -0.74
N ASP A 18 13.05 -10.09 -1.27
CA ASP A 18 12.41 -10.66 -2.48
C ASP A 18 10.92 -10.92 -2.29
N ASN A 19 10.55 -11.29 -1.06
CA ASN A 19 9.18 -11.54 -0.68
C ASN A 19 8.47 -10.32 -0.10
N LEU A 20 9.12 -9.16 -0.03
CA LEU A 20 8.56 -7.93 0.55
C LEU A 20 8.30 -6.90 -0.54
N ASN A 21 7.16 -6.22 -0.47
CA ASN A 21 6.90 -5.06 -1.33
C ASN A 21 7.64 -3.83 -0.81
N MET A 22 7.78 -2.80 -1.65
CA MET A 22 8.50 -1.57 -1.25
C MET A 22 7.91 -0.89 -0.01
N TRP A 23 6.60 -0.98 0.24
CA TRP A 23 6.00 -0.44 1.47
C TRP A 23 6.50 -1.15 2.73
N GLU A 24 6.57 -2.47 2.66
CA GLU A 24 7.05 -3.33 3.74
C GLU A 24 8.56 -3.15 3.98
N GLN A 25 9.32 -2.69 2.99
CA GLN A 25 10.77 -2.44 3.10
C GLN A 25 11.11 -1.10 3.77
N ILE A 26 10.23 -0.10 3.72
CA ILE A 26 10.52 1.24 4.29
C ILE A 26 10.89 1.14 5.78
N ASP A 27 11.97 1.82 6.14
CA ASP A 27 12.55 1.87 7.48
C ASP A 27 12.79 0.48 8.09
N ASP A 28 13.40 -0.43 7.31
CA ASP A 28 13.67 -1.82 7.69
C ASP A 28 12.42 -2.59 8.17
N GLY A 29 11.25 -2.24 7.63
CA GLY A 29 9.97 -2.82 8.01
C GLY A 29 9.39 -2.30 9.32
N ALA A 30 10.05 -1.35 9.99
CA ALA A 30 9.51 -0.68 11.18
C ALA A 30 8.13 -0.07 10.88
N GLN A 31 7.18 -0.30 11.76
CA GLN A 31 5.82 0.23 11.64
C GLN A 31 5.74 1.61 12.29
N TYR A 32 4.77 2.43 11.86
CA TYR A 32 4.46 3.73 12.46
C TYR A 32 5.61 4.77 12.48
N THR A 33 6.55 4.65 11.55
CA THR A 33 7.64 5.61 11.38
C THR A 33 7.15 6.94 10.80
N PRO A 34 7.91 8.05 10.97
CA PRO A 34 7.56 9.34 10.39
C PRO A 34 7.34 9.29 8.88
N ALA A 35 8.19 8.55 8.15
CA ALA A 35 8.06 8.39 6.70
C ALA A 35 6.75 7.68 6.31
N LYS A 36 6.41 6.56 6.98
CA LYS A 36 5.14 5.85 6.72
C LYS A 36 3.93 6.70 7.07
N LYS A 37 3.98 7.46 8.16
CA LYS A 37 2.91 8.41 8.54
C LYS A 37 2.72 9.50 7.49
N PHE A 38 3.81 10.07 6.98
CA PHE A 38 3.78 11.06 5.91
C PHE A 38 3.21 10.49 4.61
N LEU A 39 3.69 9.32 4.18
CA LEU A 39 3.20 8.68 2.95
C LEU A 39 1.72 8.26 3.05
N LEU A 40 1.24 7.90 4.24
CA LEU A 40 -0.17 7.64 4.50
C LEU A 40 -1.02 8.92 4.54
N SER A 41 -0.46 10.05 4.96
CA SER A 41 -1.22 11.30 5.01
C SER A 41 -1.52 11.88 3.63
N VAL A 42 -0.64 11.66 2.63
CA VAL A 42 -0.82 12.15 1.26
C VAL A 42 -2.17 11.72 0.64
N PRO A 43 -2.53 10.43 0.54
CA PRO A 43 -3.82 10.02 -0.04
C PRO A 43 -5.02 10.50 0.80
N ILE A 44 -4.87 10.62 2.12
CA ILE A 44 -5.93 11.14 3.01
C ILE A 44 -6.18 12.63 2.71
N MET A 45 -5.12 13.43 2.60
CA MET A 45 -5.23 14.85 2.27
C MET A 45 -5.84 15.06 0.87
N LEU A 46 -5.43 14.25 -0.11
CA LEU A 46 -6.02 14.28 -1.45
C LEU A 46 -7.52 13.93 -1.44
N PHE A 47 -7.94 12.94 -0.64
CA PHE A 47 -9.34 12.60 -0.47
C PHE A 47 -10.15 13.74 0.15
N LEU A 48 -9.64 14.38 1.20
CA LEU A 48 -10.28 15.53 1.84
C LEU A 48 -10.40 16.72 0.88
N LEU A 49 -9.31 17.01 0.15
CA LEU A 49 -9.28 18.08 -0.84
C LEU A 49 -10.26 17.82 -1.97
N SER A 50 -10.31 16.58 -2.48
CA SER A 50 -11.28 16.17 -3.50
C SER A 50 -12.71 16.37 -3.00
N THR A 51 -13.02 15.90 -1.79
CA THR A 51 -14.37 16.03 -1.20
C THR A 51 -14.79 17.50 -1.08
N HIS A 52 -13.85 18.37 -0.72
CA HIS A 52 -14.08 19.81 -0.62
C HIS A 52 -14.39 20.43 -2.00
N TYR A 53 -13.58 20.14 -3.02
CA TYR A 53 -13.76 20.71 -4.36
C TYR A 53 -14.91 20.13 -5.16
N THR A 54 -15.35 18.90 -4.85
CA THR A 54 -16.57 18.32 -5.45
C THR A 54 -17.84 18.69 -4.68
N HIS A 55 -17.77 19.70 -3.80
CA HIS A 55 -18.91 20.19 -3.02
C HIS A 55 -19.69 19.07 -2.30
N TYR A 56 -18.99 18.06 -1.78
CA TYR A 56 -19.59 16.93 -1.06
C TYR A 56 -20.61 16.11 -1.87
N ASP A 57 -20.51 16.12 -3.20
CA ASP A 57 -21.28 15.22 -4.05
C ASP A 57 -21.05 13.75 -3.67
N LEU A 58 -22.15 13.02 -3.49
CA LEU A 58 -22.13 11.66 -2.96
C LEU A 58 -21.45 10.66 -3.90
N ALA A 59 -21.62 10.80 -5.22
CA ALA A 59 -21.05 9.87 -6.19
C ALA A 59 -19.52 9.99 -6.20
N TYR A 60 -18.99 11.22 -6.29
CA TYR A 60 -17.56 11.45 -6.22
C TYR A 60 -16.98 11.08 -4.86
N PHE A 61 -17.71 11.33 -3.77
CA PHE A 61 -17.30 10.91 -2.44
C PHE A 61 -17.10 9.39 -2.36
N ILE A 62 -18.09 8.60 -2.79
CA ILE A 62 -18.02 7.13 -2.74
C ILE A 62 -16.84 6.62 -3.57
N ILE A 63 -16.67 7.11 -4.80
CA ILE A 63 -15.58 6.69 -5.69
C ILE A 63 -14.21 6.97 -5.03
N ASN A 64 -14.00 8.20 -4.56
CA ASN A 64 -12.74 8.58 -3.93
C ASN A 64 -12.51 7.85 -2.59
N PHE A 65 -13.57 7.57 -1.84
CA PHE A 65 -13.49 6.81 -0.59
C PHE A 65 -13.08 5.36 -0.85
N MET A 66 -13.67 4.70 -1.85
CA MET A 66 -13.28 3.35 -2.26
C MET A 66 -11.82 3.31 -2.74
N ALA A 67 -11.38 4.32 -3.50
CA ALA A 67 -9.99 4.45 -3.91
C ALA A 67 -9.05 4.64 -2.71
N LEU A 68 -9.43 5.46 -1.73
CA LEU A 68 -8.67 5.65 -0.49
C LEU A 68 -8.52 4.33 0.27
N LEU A 69 -9.61 3.58 0.44
CA LEU A 69 -9.59 2.27 1.11
C LEU A 69 -8.66 1.29 0.41
N ALA A 70 -8.74 1.19 -0.92
CA ALA A 70 -7.87 0.31 -1.71
C ALA A 70 -6.38 0.65 -1.56
N VAL A 71 -6.04 1.91 -1.31
CA VAL A 71 -4.67 2.38 -1.12
C VAL A 71 -4.21 2.26 0.33
N VAL A 72 -5.08 2.48 1.31
CA VAL A 72 -4.73 2.52 2.74
C VAL A 72 -4.74 1.12 3.37
N ILE A 73 -5.72 0.28 3.07
CA ILE A 73 -5.86 -1.05 3.68
C ILE A 73 -4.57 -1.89 3.55
N PRO A 74 -3.92 -1.99 2.38
CA PRO A 74 -2.70 -2.80 2.22
C PRO A 74 -1.47 -2.19 2.90
N LYS A 75 -1.57 -0.96 3.43
CA LYS A 75 -0.48 -0.27 4.15
C LYS A 75 -0.57 -0.42 5.67
N LEU A 76 -1.71 -0.85 6.19
CA LEU A 76 -1.93 -1.00 7.62
C LEU A 76 -1.15 -2.20 8.18
N PRO A 77 -0.73 -2.18 9.46
CA PRO A 77 0.10 -3.26 10.00
C PRO A 77 -0.55 -4.64 9.97
N PHE A 78 -1.90 -4.72 10.02
CA PHE A 78 -2.60 -6.00 9.95
C PHE A 78 -2.50 -6.66 8.56
N SER A 79 -2.25 -5.90 7.50
CA SER A 79 -2.09 -6.42 6.14
C SER A 79 -0.64 -6.74 5.81
N HIS A 80 0.26 -6.67 6.80
CA HIS A 80 1.65 -7.05 6.64
C HIS A 80 1.77 -8.48 6.14
N ARG A 81 2.51 -8.69 5.04
CA ARG A 81 2.69 -9.97 4.34
C ARG A 81 1.42 -10.60 3.80
N MET A 82 0.26 -9.96 3.91
CA MET A 82 -0.96 -10.44 3.29
C MET A 82 -0.83 -10.32 1.77
N ARG A 83 -1.13 -11.41 1.06
CA ARG A 83 -1.09 -11.49 -0.40
C ARG A 83 -2.50 -11.73 -0.90
N VAL A 84 -3.04 -10.75 -1.61
CA VAL A 84 -4.34 -10.87 -2.28
C VAL A 84 -4.04 -10.82 -3.78
N GLY A 85 -4.09 -11.99 -4.42
CA GLY A 85 -3.91 -12.14 -5.86
C GLY A 85 -5.16 -12.78 -6.47
N LEU A 86 -5.73 -12.16 -7.50
CA LEU A 86 -6.87 -12.72 -8.23
C LEU A 86 -6.52 -14.04 -8.96
N PHE A 87 -5.23 -14.32 -9.15
CA PHE A 87 -4.70 -15.50 -9.85
C PHE A 87 -3.52 -16.11 -9.10
N GLN A 88 -3.69 -16.45 -7.82
CA GLN A 88 -2.66 -17.22 -7.12
C GLN A 88 -2.75 -18.68 -7.60
N SER A 89 -1.98 -19.03 -8.64
CA SER A 89 -1.75 -20.44 -8.97
C SER A 89 -1.08 -21.07 -7.76
N SER A 90 -1.76 -22.06 -7.17
CA SER A 90 -1.19 -22.96 -6.19
C SER A 90 -0.10 -23.79 -6.88
N THR A 91 1.10 -23.26 -7.01
CA THR A 91 2.29 -24.09 -7.19
C THR A 91 2.58 -24.71 -5.83
N PRO A 92 2.53 -26.05 -5.68
CA PRO A 92 2.93 -26.70 -4.45
C PRO A 92 4.41 -26.44 -4.24
N ASP A 93 4.77 -26.03 -3.02
CA ASP A 93 6.16 -25.91 -2.59
C ASP A 93 6.82 -27.31 -2.67
N GLU A 94 7.86 -27.46 -3.51
CA GLU A 94 8.81 -28.60 -3.47
C GLU A 94 9.92 -28.31 -2.46
#